data_AF-A0A382DIG8-F1
#
_entry.id   AF-A0A382DIG8-F1
#
_cell.length_a   1.000
_cell.length_b   1.000
_cell.length_c   1.000
_cell.angle_alpha   90.00
_cell.angle_beta   90.00
_cell.angle_gamma   90.00
#
_symmetry.space_group_name_H-M   'P 1'
#
loop_
_entity.id
_entity.type
_entity.pdbx_description
1 polymer ?
#
loop_
_entity_poly.entity_id
_entity_poly.type
_entity_poly.pdbx_seq_one_letter_code
_entity_poly.pdbx_strand_id
1 'polypeptide(L)'
;MLKPTFEEFKEKSREGNLIPVYKEILADLDTPVSAYMKIRESEYSFLLESVEGGEKWARYCFLGFDPSVIISIKGNEVTLEKKGQIESIVIKKGNPLAGLKEILAQYQPVEVEG
;
A
#
# COMPACT_ATOMS: atom_id res chain seq x y z
N MET A 1 -16.15 -8.35 -11.52
CA MET A 1 -16.40 -6.94 -11.92
C MET A 1 -15.60 -6.06 -10.98
N LEU A 2 -15.26 -4.81 -11.35
CA LEU A 2 -14.65 -3.88 -10.38
C LEU A 2 -15.67 -3.56 -9.28
N LYS A 3 -15.20 -3.51 -8.04
CA LYS A 3 -15.95 -3.12 -6.84
C LYS A 3 -15.14 -2.06 -6.07
N PRO A 4 -15.78 -1.06 -5.46
CA PRO A 4 -17.19 -0.68 -5.66
C PRO A 4 -17.47 -0.26 -7.11
N THR A 5 -18.74 -0.26 -7.51
CA THR A 5 -19.19 0.40 -8.75
C THR A 5 -18.90 1.90 -8.67
N PHE A 6 -18.95 2.60 -9.80
CA PHE A 6 -18.70 4.05 -9.81
C PHE A 6 -19.70 4.83 -8.94
N GLU A 7 -20.97 4.43 -8.91
CA GLU A 7 -21.98 5.06 -8.07
C GLU A 7 -21.68 4.82 -6.58
N GLU A 8 -21.38 3.59 -6.19
CA GLU A 8 -20.98 3.25 -4.82
C GLU A 8 -19.70 3.95 -4.39
N PHE A 9 -18.72 4.09 -5.28
CA PHE A 9 -17.49 4.84 -5.03
C PHE A 9 -17.79 6.31 -4.71
N LYS A 10 -18.68 6.96 -5.47
CA LYS A 10 -19.07 8.36 -5.24
C LYS A 10 -19.77 8.56 -3.90
N GLU A 11 -20.58 7.60 -3.47
CA GLU A 11 -21.21 7.66 -2.15
C GLU A 11 -20.14 7.48 -1.05
N LYS A 12 -19.28 6.47 -1.17
CA LYS A 12 -18.19 6.19 -0.21
C LYS A 12 -17.16 7.31 -0.13
N SER A 13 -16.90 8.03 -1.22
CA SER A 13 -15.96 9.16 -1.21
C SER A 13 -16.41 10.34 -0.34
N ARG A 14 -17.65 10.32 0.16
CA ARG A 14 -18.12 11.29 1.15
C ARG A 14 -17.69 10.95 2.59
N GLU A 15 -17.27 9.70 2.84
CA GLU A 15 -16.88 9.20 4.16
C GLU A 15 -15.38 9.35 4.45
N GLY A 16 -14.55 9.45 3.40
CA GLY A 16 -13.10 9.54 3.51
C GLY A 16 -12.43 9.70 2.14
N ASN A 17 -11.10 9.65 2.12
CA ASN A 17 -10.29 9.99 0.94
C ASN A 17 -9.40 8.85 0.43
N LEU A 18 -9.49 7.67 1.06
CA LEU A 18 -8.78 6.46 0.64
C LEU A 18 -9.79 5.32 0.52
N ILE A 19 -10.27 5.10 -0.70
CA ILE A 19 -11.29 4.09 -1.00
C ILE A 19 -10.65 3.01 -1.89
N PRO A 20 -10.51 1.76 -1.42
CA PRO A 20 -9.95 0.68 -2.24
C PRO A 20 -10.94 0.28 -3.36
N VAL A 21 -10.41 0.16 -4.57
CA VAL A 21 -11.12 -0.36 -5.74
C VAL A 21 -10.44 -1.66 -6.14
N TYR A 22 -11.20 -2.75 -6.19
CA TYR A 22 -10.67 -4.09 -6.36
C TYR A 22 -11.51 -4.93 -7.33
N LYS A 23 -10.95 -6.06 -7.75
CA LYS A 23 -11.65 -7.11 -8.48
C LYS A 23 -11.03 -8.45 -8.10
N GLU A 24 -11.88 -9.40 -7.76
CA GLU A 24 -11.48 -10.80 -7.63
C GLU A 24 -11.26 -11.42 -9.02
N ILE A 25 -10.17 -12.15 -9.16
CA ILE A 25 -9.77 -12.86 -10.38
C ILE A 25 -9.42 -14.31 -10.03
N LEU A 26 -9.67 -15.23 -10.98
CA LEU A 26 -9.16 -16.60 -10.87
C LEU A 26 -7.66 -16.58 -11.13
N ALA A 27 -6.90 -17.20 -10.24
CA ALA A 27 -5.44 -17.24 -10.25
C ALA A 27 -4.91 -18.63 -9.91
N ASP A 28 -5.67 -19.69 -10.22
CA ASP A 28 -5.41 -21.07 -9.81
C ASP A 28 -4.08 -21.63 -10.35
N LEU A 29 -3.54 -21.01 -11.40
CA LEU A 29 -2.24 -21.36 -11.99
C LEU A 29 -1.09 -20.52 -11.44
N ASP A 30 -1.39 -19.53 -10.59
CA ASP A 30 -0.39 -18.67 -9.99
C ASP A 30 -0.08 -19.10 -8.56
N THR A 31 1.22 -19.20 -8.29
CA THR A 31 1.76 -19.16 -6.93
C THR A 31 2.02 -17.69 -6.55
N PRO A 32 2.16 -17.35 -5.26
CA PRO A 32 2.54 -16.00 -4.85
C PRO A 32 3.79 -15.48 -5.58
N VAL A 33 4.79 -16.34 -5.76
CA VAL A 33 6.03 -16.01 -6.50
C VAL A 33 5.75 -15.77 -7.98
N SER A 34 4.99 -16.62 -8.68
CA SER A 34 4.70 -16.39 -10.10
C SER A 34 3.84 -15.15 -10.33
N ALA A 35 2.92 -14.84 -9.41
CA ALA A 35 2.16 -13.59 -9.44
C ALA A 35 3.07 -12.37 -9.23
N TYR A 36 4.00 -12.41 -8.27
CA TYR A 36 4.99 -11.35 -8.06
C TYR A 36 5.85 -11.09 -9.31
N MET A 37 6.32 -12.14 -9.96
CA MET A 37 7.15 -12.04 -11.17
C MET A 37 6.45 -11.29 -12.32
N LYS A 38 5.11 -11.30 -12.36
CA LYS A 38 4.30 -10.59 -13.36
C LYS A 38 4.16 -9.08 -13.11
N ILE A 39 4.39 -8.61 -11.88
CA ILE A 39 4.11 -7.21 -11.48
C ILE A 39 5.34 -6.43 -10.98
N ARG A 40 6.47 -7.12 -10.76
CA ARG A 40 7.70 -6.58 -10.14
C ARG A 40 8.49 -5.55 -10.97
N GLU A 41 7.92 -4.97 -12.01
CA GLU A 41 8.65 -4.05 -12.91
C GLU A 41 9.02 -2.70 -12.23
N SER A 42 8.35 -2.35 -11.13
CA SER A 42 8.67 -1.16 -10.34
C SER A 42 9.89 -1.37 -9.44
N GLU A 43 10.73 -0.33 -9.32
CA GLU A 43 11.84 -0.26 -8.36
C GLU A 43 11.36 -0.50 -6.92
N TYR A 44 10.13 -0.09 -6.62
CA TYR A 44 9.47 -0.33 -5.34
C TYR A 44 8.38 -1.39 -5.53
N SER A 45 8.77 -2.65 -5.36
CA SER A 45 7.85 -3.78 -5.33
C SER A 45 8.19 -4.74 -4.19
N PHE A 46 7.18 -5.46 -3.70
CA PHE A 46 7.34 -6.43 -2.62
C PHE A 46 6.38 -7.61 -2.76
N LEU A 47 6.80 -8.73 -2.18
CA LEU A 47 5.99 -9.90 -1.86
C LEU A 47 6.15 -10.20 -0.37
N LEU A 48 5.05 -10.23 0.36
CA LEU A 48 5.00 -10.65 1.77
C LEU A 48 4.22 -11.96 1.87
N GLU A 49 4.91 -13.00 2.32
CA GLU A 49 4.33 -14.30 2.63
C GLU A 49 4.49 -14.58 4.12
N SER A 50 3.50 -15.24 4.71
CA SER A 50 3.56 -15.69 6.11
C SER A 50 3.67 -17.21 6.14
N VAL A 51 4.59 -17.70 6.98
CA VAL A 51 4.80 -19.13 7.23
C VAL A 51 4.54 -19.38 8.70
N GLU A 52 3.53 -20.19 9.00
CA GLU A 52 3.18 -20.54 10.37
C GLU A 52 3.62 -22.00 10.64
N GLY A 53 4.47 -22.20 11.64
CA GLY A 53 4.89 -23.55 12.08
C GLY A 53 5.72 -24.36 11.08
N GLY A 54 6.30 -23.74 10.04
CA GLY A 54 7.23 -24.38 9.10
C GLY A 54 6.59 -25.24 8.01
N GLU A 55 5.34 -25.68 8.18
CA GLU A 55 4.68 -26.62 7.26
C GLU A 55 3.38 -26.10 6.63
N LYS A 56 2.75 -25.06 7.19
CA LYS A 56 1.54 -24.45 6.62
C LYS A 56 1.81 -23.05 6.11
N TRP A 57 1.57 -22.86 4.81
CA TRP A 57 1.51 -21.54 4.21
C TRP A 57 0.26 -20.81 4.71
N ALA A 58 0.41 -19.52 5.03
CA ALA A 58 -0.73 -18.69 5.38
C ALA A 58 -1.73 -18.60 4.23
N ARG A 59 -3.01 -18.37 4.58
CA ARG A 59 -4.10 -18.24 3.60
C ARG A 59 -3.93 -17.07 2.63
N TYR A 60 -3.14 -16.07 3.02
CA TYR A 60 -2.95 -14.83 2.28
C TYR A 60 -1.47 -14.53 2.08
N CYS A 61 -1.15 -14.00 0.91
CA CYS A 61 0.07 -13.29 0.62
C CYS A 61 -0.29 -11.86 0.18
N PHE A 62 0.65 -10.92 0.33
CA PHE A 62 0.47 -9.55 -0.11
C PHE A 62 1.51 -9.19 -1.15
N LEU A 63 1.02 -8.65 -2.27
CA LEU A 63 1.81 -8.18 -3.40
C LEU A 63 1.60 -6.67 -3.51
N GLY A 64 2.69 -5.92 -3.64
CA GLY A 64 2.64 -4.47 -3.84
C GLY A 64 3.67 -4.02 -4.86
N PHE A 65 3.31 -3.05 -5.69
CA PHE A 65 4.17 -2.45 -6.70
C PHE A 65 3.69 -1.03 -7.01
N ASP A 66 4.57 -0.21 -7.57
CA ASP A 66 4.25 1.14 -8.07
C ASP A 66 3.54 2.05 -7.04
N PRO A 67 4.18 2.31 -5.88
CA PRO A 67 3.58 3.13 -4.84
C PRO A 67 3.43 4.58 -5.30
N SER A 68 2.25 5.16 -5.06
CA SER A 68 1.99 6.58 -5.37
C SER A 68 2.78 7.57 -4.47
N VAL A 69 3.27 7.08 -3.33
CA VAL A 69 4.03 7.84 -2.32
C VAL A 69 5.11 6.95 -1.74
N ILE A 70 6.35 7.44 -1.69
CA ILE A 70 7.48 6.78 -1.01
C ILE A 70 7.91 7.67 0.16
N ILE A 71 8.08 7.07 1.33
CA ILE A 71 8.54 7.75 2.54
C ILE A 71 9.83 7.09 2.99
N SER A 72 10.91 7.87 3.04
CA SER A 72 12.25 7.41 3.43
C SER A 72 12.73 8.20 4.64
N ILE A 73 13.38 7.52 5.59
CA ILE A 73 13.95 8.16 6.78
C ILE A 73 15.43 7.80 6.86
N LYS A 74 16.30 8.82 6.87
CA LYS A 74 17.74 8.65 7.02
C LYS A 74 18.25 9.57 8.13
N GLY A 75 18.58 8.97 9.28
CA GLY A 75 18.93 9.73 10.48
C GLY A 75 17.75 10.59 10.93
N ASN A 76 17.90 11.91 10.82
CA ASN A 76 16.87 12.88 11.20
C ASN A 76 16.18 13.52 9.98
N GLU A 77 16.46 13.06 8.77
CA GLU A 77 15.82 13.55 7.55
C GLU A 77 14.70 12.59 7.14
N VAL A 78 13.52 13.15 6.90
CA VAL A 78 12.35 12.46 6.32
C VAL A 78 12.16 12.99 4.92
N THR A 79 12.18 12.09 3.93
CA THR A 79 11.95 12.40 2.51
C THR A 79 10.62 11.79 2.08
N LEU A 80 9.77 12.61 1.47
CA LEU A 80 8.50 12.23 0.87
C LEU A 80 8.62 12.41 -0.65
N GLU A 81 8.45 11.34 -1.39
CA GLU A 81 8.33 11.38 -2.85
C GLU A 81 6.90 11.09 -3.26
N LYS A 82 6.29 11.97 -4.05
CA LYS A 82 4.92 11.83 -4.55
C LYS A 82 4.83 12.36 -5.98
N LYS A 83 4.44 11.51 -6.93
CA LYS A 83 4.30 11.87 -8.36
C LYS A 83 5.57 12.55 -8.94
N GLY A 84 6.76 12.07 -8.55
CA GLY A 84 8.05 12.63 -8.98
C GLY A 84 8.43 13.96 -8.30
N GLN A 85 7.61 14.47 -7.38
CA GLN A 85 7.97 15.62 -6.53
C GLN A 85 8.56 15.08 -5.23
N ILE A 86 9.74 15.61 -4.86
CA ILE A 86 10.47 15.22 -3.66
C ILE A 86 10.47 16.39 -2.69
N GLU A 87 9.98 16.14 -1.47
CA GLU A 87 10.04 17.07 -0.35
C GLU A 87 10.84 16.43 0.80
N SER A 88 11.79 17.17 1.38
CA SER A 88 12.58 16.72 2.53
C SER A 88 12.35 17.62 3.73
N ILE A 89 12.20 17.02 4.90
CA ILE A 89 12.05 17.72 6.18
C ILE A 89 13.11 17.19 7.15
N VAL A 90 13.86 18.10 7.77
CA VAL A 90 14.86 17.77 8.80
C VAL A 90 14.26 17.94 10.20
N ILE A 91 14.15 16.84 10.94
CA ILE A 91 13.66 16.83 12.32
C ILE A 91 14.77 17.31 13.25
N LYS A 92 14.63 18.54 13.78
CA LYS A 92 15.63 19.12 14.70
C LYS A 92 15.58 18.54 16.11
N LYS A 93 14.42 18.07 16.58
CA LYS A 93 14.18 17.42 17.87
C LYS A 93 12.97 16.49 17.76
N GLY A 94 13.00 15.32 18.40
CA GLY A 94 11.86 14.39 18.49
C GLY A 94 12.09 13.06 17.78
N ASN A 95 11.00 12.32 17.56
CA ASN A 95 11.01 11.00 16.91
C ASN A 95 10.85 11.15 15.39
N PRO A 96 11.78 10.63 14.56
CA PRO A 96 11.63 10.55 13.09
C PRO A 96 10.29 9.96 12.61
N LEU A 97 9.69 9.05 13.39
CA LEU A 97 8.39 8.45 13.09
C LEU A 97 7.20 9.41 13.29
N ALA A 98 7.41 10.57 13.94
CA ALA A 98 6.36 11.57 14.07
C ALA A 98 5.92 12.10 12.69
N GLY A 99 6.89 12.36 11.79
CA GLY A 99 6.60 12.77 10.42
C GLY A 99 5.83 11.72 9.64
N LEU A 100 6.19 10.43 9.80
CA LEU A 100 5.41 9.33 9.20
C LEU A 100 3.96 9.32 9.70
N LYS A 101 3.75 9.50 11.00
CA LYS A 101 2.41 9.54 11.59
C LYS A 101 1.57 10.71 11.05
N GLU A 102 2.18 11.89 10.89
CA GLU A 102 1.51 13.06 10.31
C GLU A 102 1.12 12.84 8.84
N ILE A 103 2.00 12.20 8.05
CA ILE A 103 1.69 11.85 6.66
C ILE A 103 0.53 10.86 6.59
N LEU A 104 0.58 9.79 7.40
CA LEU A 104 -0.48 8.77 7.42
C LEU A 104 -1.82 9.32 7.90
N ALA A 105 -1.82 10.29 8.82
CA ALA A 105 -3.04 10.91 9.34
C ALA A 105 -3.83 11.70 8.28
N GLN A 106 -3.23 12.03 7.13
CA GLN A 106 -3.93 12.67 6.02
C GLN A 106 -4.89 11.71 5.31
N TYR A 107 -4.70 10.40 5.46
CA TYR A 107 -5.55 9.39 4.85
C TYR A 107 -6.67 9.00 5.80
N GLN A 108 -7.89 9.01 5.28
CA GLN A 108 -9.12 8.59 5.93
C GLN A 108 -9.66 7.39 5.14
N PRO A 109 -9.27 6.15 5.52
CA PRO A 109 -9.70 4.95 4.83
C PRO A 109 -11.20 4.75 4.96
N VAL A 110 -11.83 4.34 3.86
CA VAL A 110 -13.25 3.97 3.82
C VAL A 110 -13.38 2.47 3.65
N GLU A 111 -14.19 1.85 4.51
CA GLU A 111 -14.44 0.42 4.45
C GLU A 111 -15.27 0.08 3.20
N VAL A 112 -14.83 -0.93 2.46
CA VAL A 112 -15.57 -1.53 1.34
C VAL A 112 -15.80 -2.99 1.68
N GLU A 113 -16.93 -3.54 1.25
CA GLU A 113 -17.20 -4.97 1.39
C GLU A 113 -16.16 -5.77 0.59
N GLY A 114 -15.56 -6.80 1.21
CA GLY A 114 -14.52 -7.66 0.61
C GLY A 114 -13.62 -8.31 1.65
#